data_AF-A0AAD6A7E9-F1
#
_entry.id   AF-A0AAD6A7E9-F1
#
_cell.length_a   1.000
_cell.length_b   1.000
_cell.length_c   1.000
_cell.angle_alpha   90.00
_cell.angle_beta   90.00
_cell.angle_gamma   90.00
#
_symmetry.space_group_name_H-M   'P 1'
#
loop_
_entity.id
_entity.type
_entity.pdbx_description
1 polymer ?
#
loop_
_entity_poly.entity_id
_entity_poly.type
_entity_poly.pdbx_seq_one_letter_code
_entity_poly.pdbx_strand_id
1 'polypeptide(L)'
;EFFEELINQDAPAAAFMKTITSKCWAYSKEAMKNKRDVYFGPAYVSYDAYAMAACIDPDVVLQSIECPVRVELQGALCRGMMALDRTNQLKKSHSVTVLTKCDVRKFSRLLLQSLRQPKK
;
A
#
# COMPACT_ATOMS: atom_id res chain seq x y z
N GLU A 1 -0.36 18.13 -0.62
CA GLU A 1 1.03 18.28 -1.09
C GLU A 1 1.34 17.16 -2.08
N PHE A 2 1.68 15.94 -1.67
CA PHE A 2 1.95 14.81 -2.60
C PHE A 2 0.74 14.33 -3.41
N PHE A 3 -0.42 14.08 -2.79
CA PHE A 3 -1.59 13.58 -3.52
C PHE A 3 -2.10 14.56 -4.59
N GLU A 4 -2.05 15.86 -4.28
CA GLU A 4 -2.37 16.92 -5.24
C GLU A 4 -1.34 16.93 -6.38
N GLU A 5 -0.05 16.80 -6.09
CA GLU A 5 0.98 16.66 -7.13
C GLU A 5 0.73 15.44 -8.02
N LEU A 6 0.39 14.30 -7.41
CA LEU A 6 0.12 13.05 -8.10
C LEU A 6 -1.01 13.17 -9.13
N ILE A 7 -2.14 13.78 -8.76
CA ILE A 7 -3.34 13.83 -9.62
C ILE A 7 -3.40 15.05 -10.54
N ASN A 8 -2.58 16.08 -10.31
CA ASN A 8 -2.57 17.30 -11.13
C ASN A 8 -1.47 17.30 -12.20
N GLN A 9 -0.93 16.14 -12.56
CA GLN A 9 0.02 16.01 -13.67
C GLN A 9 -0.68 16.21 -15.03
N ASP A 10 0.03 16.74 -16.03
CA ASP A 10 -0.47 16.84 -17.41
C ASP A 10 -0.41 15.48 -18.13
N ALA A 11 -1.24 14.54 -17.68
CA ALA A 11 -1.33 13.21 -18.27
C ALA A 11 -2.77 12.66 -18.21
N PRO A 12 -3.23 11.90 -19.23
CA PRO A 12 -4.56 11.31 -19.23
C PRO A 12 -4.82 10.41 -18.01
N ALA A 13 -3.82 9.63 -17.59
CA ALA A 13 -3.92 8.78 -16.41
C ALA A 13 -4.12 9.59 -15.12
N ALA A 14 -3.44 10.72 -14.97
CA ALA A 14 -3.62 11.62 -13.83
C ALA A 14 -5.00 12.26 -13.81
N ALA A 15 -5.50 12.72 -14.97
CA ALA A 15 -6.85 13.24 -15.10
C ALA A 15 -7.91 12.19 -14.71
N PHE A 16 -7.75 10.95 -15.19
CA PHE A 16 -8.62 9.84 -14.78
C PHE A 16 -8.56 9.58 -13.28
N MET A 17 -7.34 9.52 -12.70
CA MET A 17 -7.13 9.29 -11.27
C MET A 17 -7.81 10.38 -10.43
N LYS A 18 -7.70 11.65 -10.86
CA LYS A 18 -8.42 12.79 -10.26
C LYS A 18 -9.93 12.62 -10.31
N THR A 19 -10.47 12.16 -11.45
CA THR A 19 -11.92 11.93 -11.59
C THR A 19 -12.40 10.85 -10.64
N ILE A 20 -11.78 9.67 -10.60
CA ILE A 20 -12.24 8.56 -9.75
C ILE A 20 -12.11 8.89 -8.26
N THR A 21 -11.02 9.56 -7.85
CA THR A 21 -10.79 9.90 -6.45
C THR A 21 -11.70 11.02 -5.98
N SER A 22 -12.07 11.97 -6.84
CA SER A 22 -13.04 13.04 -6.50
C SER A 22 -14.43 12.52 -6.10
N LYS A 23 -14.76 11.28 -6.49
CA LYS A 23 -16.05 10.64 -6.15
C LYS A 23 -15.99 9.83 -4.86
N CYS A 24 -14.81 9.69 -4.25
CA CYS A 24 -14.62 8.94 -3.02
C CYS A 24 -14.30 9.88 -1.86
N TRP A 25 -15.20 9.93 -0.87
CA TRP A 25 -15.07 10.78 0.31
C TRP A 25 -13.75 10.56 1.06
N ALA A 26 -13.19 9.35 1.04
CA ALA A 26 -11.92 9.04 1.70
C ALA A 26 -10.74 9.89 1.19
N TYR A 27 -10.83 10.42 -0.04
CA TYR A 27 -9.83 11.29 -0.65
C TYR A 27 -10.22 12.78 -0.61
N SER A 28 -11.23 13.17 0.19
CA SER A 28 -11.51 14.58 0.45
C SER A 28 -10.41 15.19 1.31
N LYS A 29 -10.16 16.50 1.15
CA LYS A 29 -9.16 17.22 1.96
C LYS A 29 -9.43 17.10 3.46
N GLU A 30 -10.70 17.07 3.84
CA GLU A 30 -11.12 16.91 5.23
C GLU A 30 -10.84 15.50 5.75
N ALA A 31 -11.25 14.48 4.98
CA ALA A 31 -11.00 13.09 5.34
C ALA A 31 -9.49 12.79 5.43
N MET A 32 -8.68 13.26 4.48
CA MET A 32 -7.24 13.02 4.52
C MET A 32 -6.51 13.73 5.66
N LYS A 33 -7.07 14.82 6.21
CA LYS A 33 -6.51 15.53 7.37
C LYS A 33 -6.94 14.94 8.72
N ASN A 34 -8.21 14.53 8.80
CA ASN A 34 -8.84 14.19 10.07
C ASN A 34 -8.90 12.68 10.32
N LYS A 35 -8.92 11.87 9.24
CA LYS A 35 -8.99 10.42 9.35
C LYS A 35 -7.58 9.86 9.52
N ARG A 36 -7.31 9.33 10.71
CA ARG A 36 -6.17 8.44 10.94
C ARG A 36 -6.50 7.12 10.26
N ASP A 37 -5.73 6.75 9.24
CA ASP A 37 -5.43 5.34 9.13
C ASP A 37 -4.73 4.92 10.43
N VAL A 38 -5.17 3.81 11.03
CA VAL A 38 -4.70 3.34 12.34
C VAL A 38 -3.18 3.15 12.36
N TYR A 39 -2.59 2.86 11.20
CA TYR A 39 -1.17 2.55 11.03
C TYR A 39 -0.39 3.62 10.26
N PHE A 40 -1.02 4.29 9.28
CA PHE A 40 -0.33 5.23 8.38
C PHE A 40 -0.61 6.71 8.68
N GLY A 41 -1.52 7.01 9.60
CA GLY A 41 -1.86 8.39 9.97
C GLY A 41 -2.70 9.11 8.90
N PRO A 42 -2.81 10.44 8.99
CA PRO A 42 -3.56 11.26 8.04
C PRO A 42 -2.75 11.47 6.75
N ALA A 43 -3.09 10.74 5.68
CA ALA A 43 -2.55 10.94 4.34
C ALA A 43 -3.29 10.09 3.30
N TYR A 44 -2.97 10.34 2.03
CA TYR A 44 -3.27 9.40 0.96
C TYR A 44 -2.38 8.14 1.09
N VAL A 45 -3.00 6.96 1.08
CA VAL A 45 -2.32 5.66 1.07
C VAL A 45 -2.83 4.84 -0.11
N SER A 46 -1.92 4.38 -0.95
CA SER A 46 -2.22 3.50 -2.08
C SER A 46 -1.81 2.08 -1.71
N TYR A 47 -2.68 1.36 -0.99
CA TYR A 47 -2.37 0.04 -0.43
C TYR A 47 -1.84 -0.94 -1.49
N ASP A 48 -2.56 -1.07 -2.60
CA ASP A 48 -2.21 -2.03 -3.67
C ASP A 48 -0.91 -1.65 -4.40
N ALA A 49 -0.58 -0.36 -4.47
CA ALA A 49 0.62 0.10 -5.17
C ALA A 49 1.91 -0.35 -4.50
N TYR A 50 1.91 -0.66 -3.19
CA TYR A 50 3.09 -1.20 -2.50
C TYR A 50 3.51 -2.55 -3.08
N ALA A 51 2.54 -3.42 -3.43
CA ALA A 51 2.84 -4.71 -4.06
C ALA A 51 3.48 -4.50 -5.43
N MET A 52 2.91 -3.62 -6.26
CA MET A 52 3.47 -3.30 -7.57
C MET A 52 4.87 -2.68 -7.50
N ALA A 53 5.09 -1.77 -6.55
CA ALA A 53 6.39 -1.14 -6.35
C ALA A 53 7.47 -2.17 -5.97
N ALA A 54 7.16 -3.10 -5.06
CA ALA A 54 8.08 -4.18 -4.68
C ALA A 54 8.39 -5.13 -5.86
N CYS A 55 7.44 -5.34 -6.78
CA CYS A 55 7.69 -6.12 -7.99
C CYS A 55 8.55 -5.40 -9.04
N ILE A 56 8.42 -4.07 -9.17
CA ILE A 56 9.17 -3.26 -10.15
C ILE A 56 10.60 -2.98 -9.67
N ASP A 57 10.74 -2.58 -8.42
CA ASP A 57 12.01 -2.25 -7.77
C ASP A 57 12.04 -2.90 -6.38
N PRO A 58 12.62 -4.10 -6.24
CA PRO A 58 12.70 -4.80 -4.96
C PRO A 58 13.40 -4.00 -3.86
N ASP A 59 14.27 -3.04 -4.20
CA ASP A 59 14.95 -2.20 -3.22
C ASP A 59 14.01 -1.18 -2.55
N VAL A 60 12.77 -1.05 -3.02
CA VAL A 60 11.71 -0.34 -2.28
C VAL A 60 11.47 -1.01 -0.92
N VAL A 61 11.76 -2.30 -0.79
CA VAL A 61 11.61 -3.08 0.44
C VAL A 61 12.86 -2.91 1.31
N LEU A 62 12.76 -2.11 2.35
CA LEU A 62 13.87 -1.90 3.29
C LEU A 62 13.97 -3.02 4.33
N GLN A 63 12.83 -3.56 4.76
CA GLN A 63 12.77 -4.65 5.73
C GLN A 63 11.60 -5.56 5.41
N SER A 64 11.83 -6.86 5.64
CA SER A 64 10.83 -7.91 5.57
C SER A 64 11.06 -8.94 6.66
N ILE A 65 10.03 -9.71 6.97
CA ILE A 65 10.11 -10.87 7.86
C ILE A 65 9.71 -12.09 7.04
N GLU A 66 10.55 -13.12 7.04
CA GLU A 66 10.19 -14.42 6.51
C GLU A 66 9.64 -15.29 7.65
N CYS A 67 8.37 -15.69 7.58
CA CYS A 67 7.78 -16.56 8.58
C CYS A 67 6.59 -17.36 8.05
N PRO A 68 6.25 -18.50 8.67
CA PRO A 68 5.00 -19.19 8.39
C PRO A 68 3.79 -18.33 8.75
N VAL A 69 2.74 -18.44 7.94
CA VAL A 69 1.46 -17.74 8.17
C VAL A 69 0.26 -18.67 8.15
N ARG A 70 -0.86 -18.23 8.73
CA ARG A 70 -2.19 -18.84 8.59
C ARG A 70 -3.24 -17.74 8.43
N VAL A 71 -4.32 -18.04 7.74
CA VAL A 71 -5.57 -17.29 7.87
C VAL A 71 -6.43 -17.95 8.93
N GLU A 72 -6.89 -17.20 9.93
CA GLU A 72 -7.86 -17.67 10.92
C GLU A 72 -9.25 -17.79 10.29
N LEU A 73 -9.90 -18.96 10.41
CA LEU A 73 -11.16 -19.26 9.70
C LEU A 73 -12.35 -19.47 10.63
N GLN A 74 -12.12 -19.89 11.87
CA GLN A 74 -13.14 -20.42 12.75
C GLN A 74 -13.45 -19.48 13.92
N GLY A 75 -12.43 -18.81 14.48
CA GLY A 75 -12.57 -17.95 15.64
C GLY A 75 -13.59 -16.83 15.45
N ALA A 76 -14.44 -16.60 16.45
CA ALA A 76 -15.50 -15.58 16.38
C ALA A 76 -14.95 -14.15 16.30
N LEU A 77 -13.82 -13.87 16.96
CA LEU A 77 -13.24 -12.52 17.06
C LEU A 77 -12.18 -12.21 16.01
N CYS A 78 -11.50 -13.22 15.46
CA CYS A 78 -10.31 -13.05 14.62
C CYS A 78 -10.43 -13.67 13.23
N ARG A 79 -11.64 -14.09 12.80
CA ARG A 79 -11.85 -14.65 11.46
C ARG A 79 -11.34 -13.67 10.39
N GLY A 80 -10.53 -14.19 9.46
CA GLY A 80 -9.88 -13.41 8.39
C GLY A 80 -8.51 -12.85 8.73
N MET A 81 -8.05 -12.96 9.99
CA MET A 81 -6.73 -12.49 10.39
C MET A 81 -5.61 -13.32 9.73
N MET A 82 -4.61 -12.64 9.17
CA MET A 82 -3.32 -13.25 8.84
C MET A 82 -2.47 -13.36 10.10
N ALA A 83 -2.42 -14.56 10.69
CA ALA A 83 -1.62 -14.85 11.87
C ALA A 83 -0.20 -15.27 11.46
N LEU A 84 0.81 -14.53 11.93
CA LEU A 84 2.24 -14.79 11.69
C LEU A 84 2.80 -15.65 12.82
N ASP A 85 3.40 -16.79 12.48
CA ASP A 85 4.12 -17.65 13.43
C ASP A 85 5.61 -17.24 13.49
N ARG A 86 5.89 -16.13 14.18
CA ARG A 86 7.24 -15.58 14.30
C ARG A 86 8.18 -16.45 15.15
N THR A 87 7.65 -17.39 15.93
CA THR A 87 8.43 -18.29 16.80
C THR A 87 8.63 -19.68 16.17
N ASN A 88 8.04 -19.92 15.00
CA ASN A 88 8.05 -21.21 14.30
C ASN A 88 7.54 -22.38 15.16
N GLN A 89 6.65 -22.11 16.12
CA GLN A 89 6.14 -23.14 17.03
C GLN A 89 5.16 -24.10 16.33
N LEU A 90 4.50 -23.65 15.27
CA LEU A 90 3.57 -24.47 14.48
C LEU A 90 4.29 -25.39 13.49
N LYS A 91 5.62 -25.26 13.34
CA LYS A 91 6.50 -26.10 12.50
C LYS A 91 5.93 -26.36 11.10
N LYS A 92 5.42 -25.31 10.46
CA LYS A 92 4.82 -25.42 9.13
C LYS A 92 5.89 -25.60 8.07
N SER A 93 5.54 -26.27 6.98
CA SER A 93 6.42 -26.48 5.84
C SER A 93 6.55 -25.28 4.91
N HIS A 94 5.65 -24.28 5.04
CA HIS A 94 5.65 -23.08 4.21
C HIS A 94 6.05 -21.83 5.00
N SER A 95 6.65 -20.89 4.28
CA SER A 95 6.97 -19.55 4.77
C SER A 95 6.58 -18.51 3.72
N VAL A 96 6.32 -17.28 4.15
CA VAL A 96 6.08 -16.13 3.26
C VAL A 96 6.94 -14.96 3.69
N THR A 97 7.26 -14.08 2.74
CA THR A 97 7.93 -12.80 2.99
C THR A 97 6.88 -11.72 3.26
N VAL A 98 6.87 -11.18 4.48
CA VAL A 98 5.99 -10.08 4.89
C VAL A 98 6.78 -8.77 4.87
N LEU A 99 6.34 -7.81 4.06
CA LEU A 99 6.89 -6.46 4.05
C LEU A 99 6.66 -5.77 5.40
N THR A 100 7.69 -5.18 5.99
CA THR A 100 7.55 -4.43 7.25
C THR A 100 8.08 -3.01 7.16
N LYS A 101 8.98 -2.70 6.22
CA LYS A 101 9.47 -1.34 5.98
C LYS A 101 9.69 -1.05 4.50
N CYS A 102 9.29 0.14 4.07
CA CYS A 102 9.37 0.60 2.69
C CYS A 102 10.20 1.89 2.59
N ASP A 103 10.99 2.03 1.52
CA ASP A 103 11.58 3.30 1.11
C ASP A 103 10.48 4.17 0.47
N VAL A 104 9.87 5.01 1.30
CA VAL A 104 8.78 5.89 0.88
C VAL A 104 9.22 6.85 -0.23
N ARG A 105 10.49 7.23 -0.33
CA ARG A 105 10.96 8.14 -1.40
C ARG A 105 10.99 7.42 -2.74
N LYS A 106 11.54 6.21 -2.79
CA LYS A 106 11.52 5.38 -4.01
C LYS A 106 10.08 5.06 -4.42
N PHE A 107 9.25 4.64 -3.46
CA PHE A 107 7.84 4.36 -3.67
C PHE A 107 7.10 5.57 -4.27
N SER A 108 7.22 6.75 -3.65
CA SER A 108 6.57 7.97 -4.12
C SER A 108 6.99 8.34 -5.53
N ARG A 109 8.27 8.15 -5.88
CA ARG A 109 8.77 8.40 -7.25
C ARG A 109 8.14 7.45 -8.26
N LEU A 110 8.08 6.15 -7.96
CA LEU A 110 7.43 5.15 -8.83
C LEU A 110 5.94 5.49 -9.01
N LEU A 111 5.27 5.93 -7.95
CA LEU A 111 3.86 6.28 -8.00
C LEU A 111 3.60 7.55 -8.82
N LEU A 112 4.46 8.57 -8.72
CA LEU A 112 4.37 9.74 -9.60
C LEU A 112 4.60 9.36 -11.07
N GLN A 113 5.60 8.53 -11.33
CA GLN A 113 5.93 8.05 -12.68
C GLN A 113 4.83 7.20 -13.31
N SER A 114 4.07 6.43 -12.51
CA SER A 114 3.01 5.55 -13.03
C SER A 114 1.89 6.31 -13.75
N LEU A 115 1.66 7.58 -13.41
CA LEU A 115 0.67 8.43 -14.07
C LEU A 115 1.24 9.23 -15.25
N ARG A 116 2.56 9.19 -15.48
CA ARG A 116 3.25 9.86 -16.61
C ARG A 116 3.41 8.99 -17.86
N GLN A 117 2.83 7.78 -17.87
CA GLN A 117 2.93 6.82 -18.98
C GLN A 117 2.75 7.52 -20.34
N PRO A 118 3.57 7.18 -21.35
CA PRO A 118 3.81 8.06 -22.49
C PRO A 118 2.55 8.34 -23.31
N LYS A 119 2.43 9.59 -23.78
CA LYS A 119 1.48 9.95 -24.85
C LYS A 119 1.87 9.07 -26.06
N LYS A 120 0.90 8.31 -26.58
CA LYS A 120 1.06 7.55 -27.83
C LYS A 120 1.46 8.47 -28.97
#